data_AF-A0A952I937-F1
#
_entry.id   AF-A0A952I937-F1
#
_cell.length_a   1.000
_cell.length_b   1.000
_cell.length_c   1.000
_cell.angle_alpha   90.00
_cell.angle_beta   90.00
_cell.angle_gamma   90.00
#
_symmetry.space_group_name_H-M   'P 1'
#
loop_
_entity.id
_entity.type
_entity.pdbx_description
1 polymer ?
#
loop_
_entity_poly.entity_id
_entity_poly.type
_entity_poly.pdbx_seq_one_letter_code
_entity_poly.pdbx_strand_id
1 'polypeptide(L)'
;AFSTVTKDASGAITLSEAMGMLALVSANVYVMFFNFSWGPIMWVMLGEMFPNQIRGSGLAVAGWFQWVSNFGITMTFPILLASVGLVGAYGFYTLCAATSVVFVLKYVHETRGKELEQMEG
;
A
#
# COMPACT_ATOMS: atom_id res chain seq x y z
N ALA A 1 -3.74 19.26 -6.03
CA ALA A 1 -2.59 19.63 -5.19
C ALA A 1 -1.46 20.37 -5.93
N PHE A 2 -1.50 20.51 -7.27
CA PHE A 2 -0.46 21.21 -8.06
C PHE A 2 -0.78 22.68 -8.39
N SER A 3 -1.86 23.27 -7.85
CA SER A 3 -2.33 24.61 -8.25
C SER A 3 -1.62 25.78 -7.56
N THR A 4 -0.84 25.53 -6.51
CA THR A 4 -0.26 26.59 -5.64
C THR A 4 1.27 26.63 -5.70
N VAL A 5 1.85 26.14 -6.80
CA VAL A 5 3.30 26.13 -6.99
C VAL A 5 3.78 27.52 -7.36
N THR A 6 4.51 28.17 -6.45
CA THR A 6 5.33 29.34 -6.74
C THR A 6 6.70 28.91 -7.28
N LYS A 7 7.25 29.67 -8.23
CA LYS A 7 8.61 29.43 -8.75
C LYS A 7 9.55 30.49 -8.19
N ASP A 8 10.70 30.07 -7.68
CA ASP A 8 11.82 30.95 -7.33
C ASP A 8 12.44 31.57 -8.61
N ALA A 9 13.24 32.62 -8.46
CA ALA A 9 13.98 33.30 -9.52
C ALA A 9 14.86 32.36 -10.36
N SER A 10 15.24 31.20 -9.81
CA SER A 10 15.98 30.12 -10.48
C SER A 10 15.11 29.16 -11.30
N GLY A 11 13.77 29.32 -11.28
CA GLY A 11 12.81 28.41 -11.90
C GLY A 11 12.49 27.16 -11.06
N ALA A 12 13.08 27.02 -9.88
CA ALA A 12 12.81 25.93 -8.94
C ALA A 12 11.40 26.05 -8.34
N ILE A 13 10.73 24.90 -8.19
CA ILE A 13 9.41 24.80 -7.55
C ILE A 13 9.59 25.03 -6.05
N THR A 14 9.08 26.14 -5.54
CA THR A 14 9.13 26.49 -4.11
C THR A 14 7.73 26.66 -3.55
N LEU A 15 7.49 26.05 -2.39
CA LEU A 15 6.29 26.31 -1.61
C LEU A 15 6.52 27.59 -0.81
N SER A 16 5.53 28.48 -0.76
CA SER A 16 5.51 29.58 0.22
C SER A 16 5.78 29.02 1.62
N GLU A 17 6.49 29.76 2.47
CA GLU A 17 6.90 29.32 3.81
C GLU A 17 5.72 28.77 4.63
N ALA A 18 4.55 29.42 4.55
CA ALA A 18 3.32 28.95 5.18
C ALA A 18 2.80 27.61 4.60
N MET A 19 2.90 27.41 3.29
CA MET A 19 2.51 26.16 2.62
C MET A 19 3.51 25.04 2.87
N GLY A 20 4.81 25.36 2.96
CA GLY A 20 5.87 24.42 3.34
C GLY A 20 5.67 23.92 4.77
N MET A 21 5.41 24.82 5.72
CA MET A 21 5.11 24.46 7.10
C MET A 21 3.81 23.64 7.20
N LEU A 22 2.76 24.02 6.48
CA LEU A 22 1.52 23.26 6.43
C LEU A 22 1.74 21.84 5.86
N ALA A 23 2.48 21.72 4.76
CA ALA A 23 2.80 20.42 4.15
C ALA A 23 3.61 19.54 5.12
N LEU A 24 4.62 20.12 5.79
CA LEU A 24 5.44 19.41 6.77
C LEU A 24 4.60 18.91 7.95
N VAL A 25 3.79 19.77 8.57
CA VAL A 25 2.92 19.40 9.69
C VAL A 25 1.91 18.34 9.24
N SER A 26 1.26 18.54 8.10
CA SER A 26 0.27 17.60 7.56
C SER A 26 0.89 16.23 7.27
N ALA A 27 2.10 16.19 6.69
CA ALA A 27 2.82 14.95 6.44
C ALA A 27 3.17 14.22 7.74
N ASN A 28 3.66 14.94 8.75
CA ASN A 28 3.98 14.34 10.06
C ASN A 28 2.74 13.81 10.76
N VAL A 29 1.63 14.55 10.73
CA VAL A 29 0.34 14.10 11.28
C VAL A 29 -0.14 12.84 10.57
N TYR A 30 -0.10 12.82 9.22
CA TYR A 30 -0.42 11.62 8.45
C TYR A 30 0.47 10.43 8.85
N VAL A 31 1.78 10.63 8.94
CA VAL A 31 2.73 9.57 9.34
C VAL A 31 2.42 9.04 10.75
N MET A 32 2.10 9.91 11.71
CA MET A 32 1.71 9.48 13.06
C MET A 32 0.46 8.60 13.03
N PHE A 33 -0.62 9.06 12.39
CA PHE A 33 -1.86 8.28 12.29
C PHE A 33 -1.68 6.98 11.51
N PHE A 34 -0.86 6.99 10.45
CA PHE A 34 -0.54 5.79 9.68
C PHE A 34 0.23 4.77 10.51
N ASN A 35 1.17 5.21 11.34
CA ASN A 35 1.90 4.35 12.27
C ASN A 35 1.04 3.84 13.43
N PHE A 36 -0.05 4.51 13.82
CA PHE A 36 -0.96 3.96 14.83
C PHE A 36 -1.99 3.00 14.26
N SER A 37 -2.33 3.15 12.99
CA SER A 37 -3.37 2.37 12.35
C SER A 37 -2.75 1.31 11.44
N TRP A 38 -2.53 1.68 10.19
CA TRP A 38 -2.30 0.76 9.10
C TRP A 38 -0.96 0.02 9.21
N GLY A 39 0.09 0.70 9.68
CA GLY A 39 1.43 0.11 9.78
C GLY A 39 1.47 -1.13 10.67
N PRO A 40 1.26 -1.01 11.99
CA PRO A 40 1.38 -2.14 12.91
C PRO A 40 0.18 -3.09 12.84
N ILE A 41 -1.04 -2.57 12.68
CA ILE A 41 -2.25 -3.41 12.75
C ILE A 41 -2.27 -4.42 11.61
N MET A 42 -1.83 -4.05 10.40
CA MET A 42 -1.86 -4.97 9.26
C MET A 42 -0.96 -6.19 9.49
N TRP A 43 0.23 -5.98 10.07
CA TRP A 43 1.14 -7.08 10.42
C TRP A 43 0.65 -7.93 11.61
N VAL A 44 0.00 -7.31 12.60
CA VAL A 44 -0.60 -8.03 13.73
C VAL A 44 -1.76 -8.91 13.25
N MET A 45 -2.70 -8.34 12.49
CA MET A 45 -3.84 -9.08 11.92
C MET A 45 -3.39 -10.25 11.05
N LEU A 46 -2.35 -10.05 10.23
CA LEU A 46 -1.78 -11.12 9.41
C LEU A 46 -1.17 -12.24 10.28
N GLY A 47 -0.57 -11.90 11.41
CA GLY A 47 -0.07 -12.85 12.40
C GLY A 47 -1.18 -13.60 13.16
N GLU A 48 -2.34 -12.98 13.34
CA GLU A 48 -3.53 -13.60 13.96
C GLU A 48 -4.32 -14.48 12.98
N MET A 49 -4.14 -14.29 11.67
CA MET A 49 -4.82 -15.05 10.63
C MET A 49 -4.31 -16.51 10.51
N PHE A 50 -3.17 -16.84 11.11
CA PHE A 50 -2.56 -18.17 11.00
C PHE A 50 -2.47 -18.88 12.36
N PRO A 51 -2.75 -20.19 12.42
CA PRO A 51 -2.60 -20.96 13.65
C PRO A 51 -1.14 -20.96 14.14
N ASN A 52 -0.96 -21.04 15.46
CA ASN A 52 0.32 -20.78 16.13
C ASN A 52 1.48 -21.67 15.62
N GLN A 53 1.16 -22.87 15.14
CA GLN A 53 2.13 -23.83 14.59
C GLN A 53 2.77 -23.36 13.26
N ILE A 54 2.00 -22.67 12.41
CA ILE A 54 2.45 -22.23 11.07
C ILE A 54 2.57 -20.71 10.95
N ARG A 55 2.25 -19.94 11.99
CA ARG A 55 2.24 -18.47 11.98
C ARG A 55 3.53 -17.86 11.42
N GLY A 56 4.70 -18.38 11.84
CA GLY A 56 5.99 -17.90 11.35
C GLY A 56 6.17 -18.10 9.84
N SER A 57 5.85 -19.31 9.35
CA SER A 57 5.93 -19.64 7.92
C SER A 57 4.88 -18.90 7.09
N GLY A 58 3.65 -18.77 7.60
CA GLY A 58 2.57 -18.02 6.95
C GLY A 58 2.93 -16.54 6.77
N LEU A 59 3.51 -15.92 7.81
CA LEU A 59 3.97 -14.53 7.73
C LEU A 59 5.15 -14.36 6.77
N ALA A 60 6.09 -15.31 6.74
CA ALA A 60 7.21 -15.29 5.81
C ALA A 60 6.76 -15.39 4.34
N VAL A 61 5.83 -16.30 4.05
CA VAL A 61 5.26 -16.47 2.70
C VAL A 61 4.49 -15.23 2.28
N ALA A 62 3.63 -14.69 3.15
CA ALA A 62 2.88 -13.47 2.87
C ALA A 62 3.79 -12.27 2.62
N GLY A 63 4.83 -12.09 3.44
CA GLY A 63 5.86 -11.07 3.25
C GLY A 63 6.59 -11.26 1.92
N TRP A 64 6.96 -12.50 1.56
CA TRP A 64 7.61 -12.78 0.29
C TRP A 64 6.75 -12.38 -0.92
N PHE A 65 5.46 -12.73 -0.93
CA PHE A 65 4.53 -12.30 -1.98
C PHE A 65 4.36 -10.78 -2.02
N GLN A 66 4.30 -10.11 -0.87
CA GLN A 66 4.22 -8.65 -0.80
C GLN A 66 5.45 -8.00 -1.44
N TRP A 67 6.66 -8.43 -1.08
CA TRP A 67 7.92 -7.89 -1.60
C TRP A 67 8.11 -8.19 -3.08
N VAL A 68 7.79 -9.41 -3.54
CA VAL A 68 7.86 -9.78 -4.96
C VAL A 68 6.87 -8.95 -5.78
N SER A 69 5.64 -8.74 -5.28
CA SER A 69 4.66 -7.90 -5.96
C SER A 69 5.14 -6.44 -6.04
N ASN A 70 5.70 -5.91 -4.95
CA ASN A 70 6.25 -4.55 -4.93
C ASN A 70 7.40 -4.39 -5.93
N PHE A 71 8.33 -5.35 -5.96
CA PHE A 71 9.42 -5.37 -6.94
C PHE A 71 8.88 -5.46 -8.38
N GLY A 72 7.92 -6.36 -8.62
CA GLY A 72 7.28 -6.54 -9.91
C GLY A 72 6.65 -5.25 -10.42
N ILE A 73 5.86 -4.57 -9.60
CA ILE A 73 5.24 -3.27 -9.95
C ILE A 73 6.33 -2.23 -10.23
N THR A 74 7.35 -2.13 -9.38
CA THR A 74 8.43 -1.15 -9.52
C THR A 74 9.20 -1.34 -10.84
N MET A 75 9.46 -2.58 -11.25
CA MET A 75 10.15 -2.90 -12.51
C MET A 75 9.24 -2.75 -13.73
N THR A 76 7.99 -3.18 -13.63
CA THR A 76 7.07 -3.21 -14.78
C THR A 76 6.43 -1.85 -15.06
N PHE A 77 6.24 -1.00 -14.06
CA PHE A 77 5.67 0.34 -14.22
C PHE A 77 6.41 1.21 -15.25
N PRO A 78 7.74 1.41 -15.21
CA PRO A 78 8.44 2.22 -16.21
C PRO A 78 8.38 1.59 -17.62
N ILE A 79 8.40 0.26 -17.72
CA ILE A 79 8.30 -0.46 -19.00
C ILE A 79 6.92 -0.26 -19.63
N LEU A 80 5.85 -0.42 -18.83
CA LEU A 80 4.47 -0.16 -19.25
C LEU A 80 4.26 1.31 -19.61
N LEU A 81 4.80 2.22 -18.81
CA LEU A 81 4.70 3.65 -19.05
C LEU A 81 5.35 4.05 -20.39
N ALA A 82 6.51 3.47 -20.71
CA ALA A 82 7.22 3.74 -21.96
C ALA A 82 6.57 3.10 -23.20
N SER A 83 5.91 1.95 -23.04
CA SER A 83 5.36 1.17 -24.16
C SER A 83 3.91 1.54 -24.51
N VAL A 84 3.03 1.58 -23.51
CA VAL A 84 1.57 1.79 -23.68
C VAL A 84 1.08 3.11 -23.09
N GLY A 85 2.00 3.91 -22.52
CA GLY A 85 1.68 5.22 -21.96
C GLY A 85 0.99 5.14 -20.59
N LEU A 86 0.76 6.32 -20.00
CA LEU A 86 0.21 6.45 -18.64
C LEU A 86 -1.15 5.75 -18.49
N VAL A 87 -2.07 6.01 -19.42
CA VAL A 87 -3.43 5.44 -19.37
C VAL A 87 -3.41 3.92 -19.48
N GLY A 88 -2.57 3.36 -20.35
CA GLY A 88 -2.41 1.90 -20.49
C GLY A 88 -1.83 1.25 -19.24
N ALA A 89 -0.79 1.84 -18.65
CA ALA A 89 -0.17 1.35 -17.42
C ALA A 89 -1.16 1.35 -16.24
N TYR A 90 -1.84 2.47 -16.00
CA TYR A 90 -2.83 2.57 -14.92
C TYR A 90 -4.07 1.69 -15.19
N GLY A 91 -4.49 1.57 -16.44
CA GLY A 91 -5.58 0.67 -16.84
C GLY A 91 -5.26 -0.79 -16.52
N PHE A 92 -4.04 -1.25 -16.83
CA PHE A 92 -3.59 -2.60 -16.51
C PHE A 92 -3.61 -2.86 -15.00
N TYR A 93 -3.02 -1.98 -14.19
CA TYR A 93 -3.04 -2.13 -12.73
C TYR A 93 -4.45 -2.07 -12.15
N THR A 94 -5.35 -1.27 -12.74
CA THR A 94 -6.76 -1.21 -12.34
C THR A 94 -7.47 -2.54 -12.61
N LEU A 95 -7.21 -3.19 -13.74
CA LEU A 95 -7.75 -4.53 -14.04
C LEU A 95 -7.24 -5.59 -13.06
N CYS A 96 -5.95 -5.55 -12.72
CA CYS A 96 -5.38 -6.42 -11.70
C CYS A 96 -6.04 -6.20 -10.34
N ALA A 97 -6.25 -4.94 -9.94
CA ALA A 97 -6.92 -4.59 -8.69
C ALA A 97 -8.39 -5.05 -8.67
N ALA A 98 -9.13 -4.87 -9.76
CA ALA A 98 -10.51 -5.35 -9.89
C ALA A 98 -10.58 -6.87 -9.76
N THR A 99 -9.63 -7.59 -10.36
CA THR A 99 -9.53 -9.06 -10.25
C THR A 99 -9.22 -9.48 -8.81
N SER A 100 -8.32 -8.76 -8.12
CA SER A 100 -8.03 -8.97 -6.70
C SER A 100 -9.28 -8.78 -5.83
N VAL A 101 -10.09 -7.75 -6.08
CA VAL A 101 -11.35 -7.54 -5.35
C VAL A 101 -12.30 -8.72 -5.51
N VAL A 102 -12.48 -9.22 -6.73
CA VAL A 102 -13.33 -10.40 -6.99
C VAL A 102 -12.79 -11.63 -6.26
N PHE A 103 -11.47 -11.82 -6.25
CA PHE A 103 -10.83 -12.91 -5.52
C PHE A 103 -11.07 -12.80 -4.01
N VAL A 104 -10.82 -11.63 -3.42
CA VAL A 104 -11.02 -11.38 -1.98
C VAL A 104 -12.47 -11.64 -1.59
N LEU A 105 -13.43 -11.08 -2.31
CA LEU A 105 -14.85 -11.25 -1.99
C LEU A 105 -15.32 -12.71 -2.06
N LYS A 106 -14.69 -13.54 -2.90
CA LYS A 106 -15.12 -14.93 -3.12
C LYS A 106 -14.37 -15.94 -2.25
N TYR A 107 -13.09 -15.71 -1.97
CA TYR A 107 -12.21 -16.69 -1.34
C TYR A 107 -11.68 -16.29 0.04
N VAL A 108 -11.69 -14.99 0.37
CA VAL A 108 -11.26 -14.52 1.70
C VAL A 108 -12.49 -14.47 2.60
N HIS A 109 -12.53 -15.38 3.58
CA HIS A 109 -13.56 -15.40 4.61
C HIS A 109 -13.18 -14.44 5.75
N GLU A 110 -14.16 -13.73 6.28
CA GLU A 110 -13.98 -12.81 7.41
C GLU A 110 -13.57 -13.58 8.68
N THR A 111 -12.47 -13.17 9.32
CA THR A 111 -11.91 -13.80 10.52
C THR A 111 -12.27 -13.07 11.81
N ARG A 112 -12.94 -11.91 11.73
CA ARG A 112 -13.38 -11.15 12.92
C ARG A 112 -14.20 -12.00 13.89
N GLY A 113 -13.67 -12.12 15.12
CA GLY A 113 -14.37 -12.75 16.25
C GLY A 113 -14.13 -14.25 16.41
N LYS A 114 -13.20 -14.84 15.65
CA LYS A 114 -12.76 -16.23 15.87
C LYS A 114 -11.51 -16.25 16.76
N GLU A 115 -11.50 -17.12 17.76
CA GLU A 115 -10.30 -17.38 18.55
C GLU A 115 -9.27 -18.15 17.71
N LEU A 116 -7.98 -17.93 17.98
CA LEU A 116 -6.85 -18.52 17.25
C LEU A 116 -6.90 -20.07 17.16
N GLU A 117 -7.59 -20.72 18.10
CA GLU A 117 -7.77 -22.18 18.16
C GLU A 117 -8.87 -22.70 17.21
N GLN A 118 -9.75 -21.82 16.71
CA GLN A 118 -10.82 -22.14 15.76
C GLN A 118 -10.44 -21.86 14.31
N MET A 119 -9.21 -21.40 14.08
CA MET A 119 -8.67 -21.18 12.74
C MET A 119 -8.28 -22.54 12.15
N GLU A 120 -9.20 -23.13 11.40
CA GLU A 120 -8.95 -24.35 10.63
C GLU A 120 -7.94 -24.07 9.52
N GLY A 121 -6.88 -24.89 9.48
CA GLY A 121 -5.88 -24.97 8.40
C GLY A 121 -5.74 -26.41 7.94
#